data_AF-A0A4Q5ZG70-F1
#
_entry.id   AF-A0A4Q5ZG70-F1
#
_cell.length_a   1.000
_cell.length_b   1.000
_cell.length_c   1.000
_cell.angle_alpha   90.00
_cell.angle_beta   90.00
_cell.angle_gamma   90.00
#
_symmetry.space_group_name_H-M   'P 1'
#
loop_
_entity.id
_entity.type
_entity.pdbx_description
1 polymer ?
#
loop_
_entity_poly.entity_id
_entity_poly.type
_entity_poly.pdbx_seq_one_letter_code
_entity_poly.pdbx_strand_id
1 'polypeptide(L)'
;SIITRYHMDILSELAGVIDVHFYLLNPAPEIYWIDDRNEKDVAIWRQRGVPDTDTQLLGNNLLTSWGRVLQNTFRLLFKNEDLINNYQTIETMEPQPDSLLHKVQADIFANLTTDRNPVTQDDIDDGSITVYSNYTIANEVESLYHYLVQLVDKRQAALSPRDIVVMVSDIDRYAPYIKAVFDNAPYPFRFKIADVSLTMGSNIYSALQQVLQLNEQNFTAEAVMQLLDSAYIRNRFRITDVDRLRTLVHAANIRFGMSGRKQDETYLVSWVHGLKRMMYGICLHGGEPFEESGDMLFPLDLAEGGDAWEVIRFCHFAEVLMATITARKRDRSIGEWVRYVEEVVNDLIFLPEEEANEDYAVLIDKLARYNELNELMEEHVAYEIFSYNIVASLEADSRSSLFINDGITFCSLIPMRSIPFKVVAMLGMDNDSFPRKETLVNFNVIHQKHELGDRNIKDNDKHLFLETVLSARIC
;
A
#
# COMPACT_ATOMS: atom_id res chain seq x y z
N SER A 1 1.14 11.42 15.69
CA SER A 1 0.58 12.69 16.17
C SER A 1 -0.20 13.35 15.07
N ILE A 2 -1.38 13.85 15.42
CA ILE A 2 -2.36 14.44 14.51
C ILE A 2 -2.01 15.91 14.27
N ILE A 3 -1.54 16.58 15.31
CA ILE A 3 -1.24 18.00 15.35
C ILE A 3 0.07 18.16 16.12
N THR A 4 0.94 19.04 15.64
CA THR A 4 2.17 19.43 16.33
C THR A 4 1.98 20.79 16.98
N ARG A 5 2.88 21.16 17.89
CA ARG A 5 2.89 22.52 18.45
C ARG A 5 2.94 23.59 17.36
N TYR A 6 3.75 23.36 16.32
CA TYR A 6 3.85 24.29 15.18
C TYR A 6 2.52 24.51 14.46
N HIS A 7 1.75 23.44 14.21
CA HIS A 7 0.41 23.58 13.62
C HIS A 7 -0.54 24.37 14.53
N MET A 8 -0.47 24.13 15.85
CA MET A 8 -1.28 24.88 16.81
C MET A 8 -0.96 26.37 16.82
N ASP A 9 0.32 26.73 16.79
CA ASP A 9 0.75 28.13 16.78
C ASP A 9 0.21 28.84 15.53
N ILE A 10 0.30 28.22 14.34
CA ILE A 10 -0.27 28.76 13.10
C ILE A 10 -1.79 28.90 13.19
N LEU A 11 -2.49 27.86 13.63
CA LEU A 11 -3.95 27.87 13.69
C LEU A 11 -4.45 28.90 14.71
N SER A 12 -3.70 29.13 15.78
CA SER A 12 -3.99 30.18 16.78
C SER A 12 -3.88 31.58 16.18
N GLU A 13 -2.82 31.88 15.41
CA GLU A 13 -2.68 33.18 14.74
C GLU A 13 -3.79 33.39 13.70
N LEU A 14 -4.13 32.34 12.96
CA LEU A 14 -5.16 32.35 11.94
C LEU A 14 -6.57 32.51 12.54
N ALA A 15 -6.81 31.97 13.74
CA ALA A 15 -8.05 32.16 14.50
C ALA A 15 -8.31 33.62 14.89
N GLY A 16 -7.29 34.50 14.86
CA GLY A 16 -7.47 35.94 15.04
C GLY A 16 -8.14 36.63 13.85
N VAL A 17 -8.23 35.98 12.68
CA VAL A 17 -8.74 36.56 11.43
C VAL A 17 -9.93 35.77 10.87
N ILE A 18 -9.98 34.45 11.08
CA ILE A 18 -11.08 33.59 10.63
C ILE A 18 -11.52 32.62 11.73
N ASP A 19 -12.77 32.17 11.67
CA ASP A 19 -13.27 31.17 12.61
C ASP A 19 -12.65 29.79 12.29
N VAL A 20 -11.96 29.22 13.27
CA VAL A 20 -11.36 27.87 13.18
C VAL A 20 -12.08 26.94 14.16
N HIS A 21 -12.76 25.92 13.63
CA HIS A 21 -13.46 24.93 14.44
C HIS A 21 -12.73 23.58 14.42
N PHE A 22 -12.40 23.06 15.60
CA PHE A 22 -11.84 21.72 15.77
C PHE A 22 -12.94 20.74 16.17
N TYR A 23 -13.19 19.74 15.34
CA TYR A 23 -14.10 18.62 15.68
C TYR A 23 -13.26 17.41 16.06
N LEU A 24 -13.29 17.05 17.34
CA LEU A 24 -12.51 15.95 17.89
C LEU A 24 -13.46 14.96 18.57
N LEU A 25 -13.26 13.68 18.28
CA LEU A 25 -13.98 12.62 18.96
C LEU A 25 -13.38 12.43 20.36
N ASN A 26 -14.17 12.73 21.39
CA ASN A 26 -13.79 12.49 22.78
C ASN A 26 -14.45 11.19 23.26
N PRO A 27 -13.68 10.13 23.57
CA PRO A 27 -14.19 8.86 24.06
C PRO A 27 -14.95 8.96 25.39
N ALA A 28 -14.53 9.88 26.26
CA ALA A 28 -15.10 10.08 27.59
C ALA A 28 -15.36 11.58 27.81
N PRO A 29 -16.46 12.12 27.26
CA PRO A 29 -16.73 13.56 27.27
C PRO A 29 -17.17 14.10 28.64
N GLU A 30 -17.69 13.25 29.53
CA GLU A 30 -18.21 13.66 30.84
C GLU A 30 -17.12 13.76 31.92
N ILE A 31 -15.96 13.13 31.70
CA ILE A 31 -14.87 13.03 32.68
C ILE A 31 -13.59 13.56 32.06
N TYR A 32 -12.86 14.37 32.82
CA TYR A 32 -11.53 14.81 32.42
C TYR A 32 -10.52 13.67 32.58
N TRP A 33 -10.18 13.00 31.47
CA TRP A 33 -9.29 11.83 31.45
C TRP A 33 -7.92 12.10 30.81
N ILE A 34 -7.66 13.36 30.41
CA ILE A 34 -6.49 13.74 29.61
C ILE A 34 -5.17 13.54 30.38
N ASP A 35 -5.23 13.65 31.71
CA ASP A 35 -4.08 13.41 32.58
C ASP A 35 -4.02 12.02 33.21
N ASP A 36 -5.00 11.18 32.90
CA ASP A 36 -5.11 9.83 33.44
C ASP A 36 -4.04 8.89 32.87
N ARG A 37 -3.77 7.84 33.64
CA ARG A 37 -2.72 6.85 33.43
C ARG A 37 -3.24 5.45 33.73
N ASN A 38 -2.60 4.48 33.10
CA ASN A 38 -2.85 3.08 33.41
C ASN A 38 -2.07 2.63 34.67
N GLU A 39 -2.49 1.51 35.24
CA GLU A 39 -1.88 0.92 36.44
C GLU A 39 -0.38 0.61 36.30
N LYS A 40 0.08 0.20 35.10
CA LYS A 40 1.48 -0.15 34.85
C LYS A 40 2.38 1.09 34.93
N ASP A 41 1.94 2.20 34.36
CA ASP A 41 2.67 3.47 34.37
C ASP A 41 2.76 4.03 35.79
N VAL A 42 1.66 3.95 36.56
CA VAL A 42 1.65 4.31 37.99
C VAL A 42 2.62 3.44 38.78
N ALA A 43 2.66 2.13 38.53
CA ALA A 43 3.60 1.22 39.20
C ALA A 43 5.09 1.57 38.88
N ILE A 44 5.41 1.92 37.64
CA ILE A 44 6.76 2.36 37.25
C ILE A 44 7.13 3.68 37.95
N TRP A 45 6.17 4.60 38.10
CA TRP A 45 6.39 5.89 38.76
C TRP A 45 6.62 5.75 40.26
N ARG A 46 5.89 4.84 40.91
CA ARG A 46 6.13 4.45 42.31
C ARG A 46 7.55 3.92 42.50
N GLN A 47 8.04 3.08 41.57
CA GLN A 47 9.43 2.60 41.59
C GLN A 47 10.46 3.73 41.43
N ARG A 48 10.10 4.82 40.74
CA ARG A 48 10.96 6.01 40.55
C ARG A 48 10.85 7.04 41.68
N GLY A 49 10.07 6.77 42.72
CA GLY A 49 9.98 7.63 43.92
C GLY A 49 9.16 8.91 43.76
N VAL A 50 8.25 8.97 42.79
CA VAL A 50 7.32 10.10 42.63
C VAL A 50 6.19 9.98 43.69
N PRO A 51 5.84 11.06 44.44
CA PRO A 51 4.88 10.98 45.55
C PRO A 51 3.45 10.58 45.10
N ASP A 52 2.77 9.80 45.96
CA ASP A 52 1.51 9.06 45.72
C ASP A 52 0.24 9.94 45.77
N THR A 53 0.35 11.25 45.52
CA THR A 53 -0.78 12.20 45.48
C THR A 53 -1.68 11.99 44.25
N ASP A 54 -1.22 11.19 43.29
CA ASP A 54 -1.79 10.97 41.94
C ASP A 54 -2.69 9.73 41.82
N THR A 55 -3.13 9.10 42.91
CA THR A 55 -4.06 7.96 42.85
C THR A 55 -5.41 8.29 42.19
N GLN A 56 -5.73 9.57 42.03
CA GLN A 56 -6.89 10.08 41.27
C GLN A 56 -6.70 10.08 39.74
N LEU A 57 -5.49 9.87 39.22
CA LEU A 57 -5.20 9.83 37.77
C LEU A 57 -5.39 8.43 37.17
N LEU A 58 -6.12 7.54 37.83
CA LEU A 58 -6.33 6.18 37.33
C LEU A 58 -7.62 6.18 36.51
N GLY A 59 -7.46 6.03 35.19
CA GLY A 59 -8.57 5.97 34.22
C GLY A 59 -8.74 4.57 33.64
N ASN A 60 -9.78 4.37 32.84
CA ASN A 60 -10.05 3.10 32.15
C ASN A 60 -8.78 2.60 31.43
N ASN A 61 -8.42 1.33 31.66
CA ASN A 61 -7.16 0.77 31.17
C ASN A 61 -7.08 0.73 29.63
N LEU A 62 -8.20 0.55 28.93
CA LEU A 62 -8.23 0.57 27.47
C LEU A 62 -8.04 2.00 26.97
N LEU A 63 -8.78 2.95 27.54
CA LEU A 63 -8.71 4.36 27.18
C LEU A 63 -7.31 4.95 27.41
N THR A 64 -6.71 4.73 28.57
CA THR A 64 -5.38 5.28 28.90
C THR A 64 -4.25 4.60 28.14
N SER A 65 -4.37 3.32 27.80
CA SER A 65 -3.31 2.59 27.07
C SER A 65 -3.36 2.79 25.54
N TRP A 66 -4.55 2.99 24.98
CA TRP A 66 -4.76 3.18 23.54
C TRP A 66 -5.02 4.63 23.15
N GLY A 67 -5.52 5.47 24.06
CA GLY A 67 -5.86 6.87 23.84
C GLY A 67 -4.70 7.87 23.94
N ARG A 68 -3.46 7.42 24.07
CA ARG A 68 -2.29 8.30 24.31
C ARG A 68 -2.10 9.39 23.25
N VAL A 69 -2.38 9.07 21.99
CA VAL A 69 -2.32 10.06 20.89
C VAL A 69 -3.32 11.18 21.13
N LEU A 70 -4.55 10.83 21.50
CA LEU A 70 -5.62 11.78 21.76
C LEU A 70 -5.38 12.59 23.04
N GLN A 71 -4.85 11.98 24.11
CA GLN A 71 -4.39 12.71 25.30
C GLN A 71 -3.36 13.77 24.94
N ASN A 72 -2.36 13.42 24.11
CA ASN A 72 -1.35 14.37 23.66
C ASN A 72 -1.96 15.50 22.82
N THR A 73 -2.92 15.19 21.94
CA THR A 73 -3.64 16.20 21.15
C THR A 73 -4.44 17.15 22.05
N PHE A 74 -5.23 16.63 23.00
CA PHE A 74 -5.95 17.47 23.97
C PHE A 74 -5.00 18.33 24.81
N ARG A 75 -3.88 17.76 25.31
CA ARG A 75 -2.85 18.53 26.03
C ARG A 75 -2.24 19.65 25.20
N LEU A 76 -2.13 19.49 23.88
CA LEU A 76 -1.65 20.55 23.01
C LEU A 76 -2.70 21.64 22.80
N LEU A 77 -3.96 21.26 22.60
CA LEU A 77 -5.08 22.19 22.42
C LEU A 77 -5.34 23.00 23.69
N PHE A 78 -5.36 22.35 24.85
CA PHE A 78 -5.64 22.95 26.15
C PHE A 78 -4.46 23.76 26.72
N LYS A 79 -3.36 23.91 25.98
CA LYS A 79 -2.36 24.94 26.31
C LYS A 79 -2.83 26.35 25.95
N ASN A 80 -3.76 26.47 25.02
CA ASN A 80 -4.34 27.74 24.63
C ASN A 80 -5.62 27.98 25.45
N GLU A 81 -5.61 29.02 26.28
CA GLU A 81 -6.74 29.37 27.15
C GLU A 81 -8.02 29.66 26.35
N ASP A 82 -7.91 30.23 25.15
CA ASP A 82 -9.07 30.51 24.29
C ASP A 82 -9.77 29.24 23.81
N LEU A 83 -9.01 28.17 23.54
CA LEU A 83 -9.57 26.87 23.14
C LEU A 83 -10.23 26.15 24.32
N ILE A 84 -9.69 26.31 25.54
CA ILE A 84 -10.32 25.77 26.75
C ILE A 84 -11.66 26.48 27.00
N ASN A 85 -11.67 27.81 26.90
CA ASN A 85 -12.85 28.62 27.18
C ASN A 85 -13.98 28.40 26.16
N ASN A 86 -13.64 28.01 24.92
CA ASN A 86 -14.59 27.70 23.86
C ASN A 86 -14.81 26.19 23.65
N TYR A 87 -14.32 25.34 24.57
CA TYR A 87 -14.58 23.91 24.49
C TYR A 87 -16.06 23.64 24.73
N GLN A 88 -16.74 23.14 23.70
CA GLN A 88 -18.15 22.78 23.75
C GLN A 88 -18.30 21.29 23.47
N THR A 89 -18.93 20.58 24.39
CA THR A 89 -19.36 19.21 24.16
C THR A 89 -20.64 19.25 23.32
N ILE A 90 -20.58 18.65 22.13
CA ILE A 90 -21.78 18.36 21.34
C ILE A 90 -22.54 17.24 22.05
N GLU A 91 -23.87 17.33 22.12
CA GLU A 91 -24.71 16.31 22.77
C GLU A 91 -24.41 14.92 22.19
N THR A 92 -23.91 14.01 23.04
CA THR A 92 -23.58 12.63 22.67
C THR A 92 -24.58 11.67 23.27
N MET A 93 -24.92 10.60 22.54
CA MET A 93 -25.72 9.52 23.09
C MET A 93 -24.84 8.62 23.96
N GLU A 94 -25.21 8.48 25.23
CA GLU A 94 -24.58 7.53 26.13
C GLU A 94 -24.84 6.09 25.63
N PRO A 95 -23.80 5.27 25.44
CA PRO A 95 -23.95 3.88 25.02
C PRO A 95 -24.70 3.08 26.09
N GLN A 96 -25.81 2.45 25.70
CA GLN A 96 -26.58 1.61 26.60
C GLN A 96 -25.94 0.22 26.69
N PRO A 97 -25.67 -0.34 27.88
CA PRO A 97 -24.93 -1.59 28.07
C PRO A 97 -25.79 -2.84 27.74
N ASP A 98 -26.27 -2.95 26.51
CA ASP A 98 -27.17 -4.02 26.02
C ASP A 98 -26.45 -5.22 25.37
N SER A 99 -25.14 -5.08 25.11
CA SER A 99 -24.26 -6.07 24.48
C SER A 99 -22.86 -5.96 25.07
N LEU A 100 -22.02 -6.97 24.87
CA LEU A 100 -20.64 -6.94 25.31
C LEU A 100 -19.87 -5.75 24.71
N LEU A 101 -20.08 -5.46 23.42
CA LEU A 101 -19.52 -4.28 22.78
C LEU A 101 -19.95 -2.99 23.47
N HIS A 102 -21.26 -2.79 23.67
CA HIS A 102 -21.75 -1.56 24.27
C HIS A 102 -21.39 -1.43 25.77
N LYS A 103 -21.22 -2.54 26.50
CA LYS A 103 -20.67 -2.53 27.87
C LYS A 103 -19.23 -2.00 27.88
N VAL A 104 -18.39 -2.47 26.97
CA VAL A 104 -17.01 -1.97 26.83
C VAL A 104 -17.01 -0.49 26.43
N GLN A 105 -17.87 -0.09 25.49
CA GLN A 105 -18.00 1.32 25.09
C GLN A 105 -18.50 2.20 26.24
N ALA A 106 -19.47 1.74 27.04
CA ALA A 106 -19.97 2.45 28.21
C ALA A 106 -18.91 2.58 29.31
N ASP A 107 -18.15 1.52 29.58
CA ASP A 107 -17.04 1.57 30.53
C ASP A 107 -15.94 2.55 30.09
N ILE A 108 -15.71 2.70 28.77
CA ILE A 108 -14.78 3.70 28.23
C ILE A 108 -15.39 5.11 28.34
N PHE A 109 -16.67 5.27 27.98
CA PHE A 109 -17.39 6.54 28.00
C PHE A 109 -17.43 7.16 29.41
N ALA A 110 -17.73 6.35 30.41
CA ALA A 110 -17.72 6.74 31.82
C ALA A 110 -16.34 6.59 32.48
N ASN A 111 -15.27 6.35 31.71
CA ASN A 111 -13.88 6.21 32.17
C ASN A 111 -13.72 5.32 33.42
N LEU A 112 -14.48 4.22 33.48
CA LEU A 112 -14.60 3.39 34.69
C LEU A 112 -13.33 2.54 34.91
N THR A 113 -12.81 2.61 36.14
CA THR A 113 -11.71 1.75 36.61
C THR A 113 -12.24 0.62 37.48
N THR A 114 -13.03 0.98 38.49
CA THR A 114 -13.79 0.11 39.39
C THR A 114 -15.28 0.13 39.04
N ASP A 115 -16.05 -0.86 39.51
CA ASP A 115 -17.51 -0.95 39.30
C ASP A 115 -17.96 -0.95 37.83
N ARG A 116 -17.18 -1.61 36.98
CA ARG A 116 -17.50 -1.84 35.57
C ARG A 116 -18.81 -2.61 35.39
N ASN A 117 -19.39 -2.47 34.21
CA ASN A 117 -20.54 -3.28 33.82
C ASN A 117 -20.20 -4.78 33.95
N PRO A 118 -21.00 -5.58 34.68
CA PRO A 118 -20.72 -6.99 34.85
C PRO A 118 -20.88 -7.73 33.51
N VAL A 119 -19.88 -8.55 33.19
CA VAL A 119 -19.89 -9.44 32.03
C VAL A 119 -20.47 -10.79 32.46
N THR A 120 -21.55 -11.19 31.81
CA THR A 120 -22.25 -12.46 31.99
C THR A 120 -21.93 -13.41 30.84
N GLN A 121 -22.32 -14.68 30.96
CA GLN A 121 -22.13 -15.64 29.88
C GLN A 121 -22.93 -15.27 28.63
N ASP A 122 -24.15 -14.73 28.80
CA ASP A 122 -24.99 -14.30 27.69
C ASP A 122 -24.33 -13.17 26.87
N ASP A 123 -23.56 -12.30 27.52
CA ASP A 123 -22.79 -11.26 26.83
C ASP A 123 -21.66 -11.85 25.97
N ILE A 124 -21.02 -12.93 26.42
CA ILE A 124 -19.95 -13.59 25.65
C ILE A 124 -20.52 -14.27 24.40
N ASP A 125 -21.75 -14.79 24.51
CA ASP A 125 -22.42 -15.53 23.45
C ASP A 125 -23.26 -14.62 22.52
N ASP A 126 -23.31 -13.30 22.79
CA ASP A 126 -24.09 -12.33 22.00
C ASP A 126 -23.52 -12.06 20.58
N GLY A 127 -22.24 -12.37 20.38
CA GLY A 127 -21.52 -12.22 19.11
C GLY A 127 -21.22 -10.77 18.70
N SER A 128 -21.32 -9.81 19.62
CA SER A 128 -20.97 -8.39 19.41
C SER A 128 -19.46 -8.14 19.45
N ILE A 129 -18.70 -8.99 20.14
CA ILE A 129 -17.23 -9.05 20.02
C ILE A 129 -16.85 -10.51 19.83
N THR A 130 -16.18 -10.81 18.73
CA THR A 130 -15.70 -12.16 18.44
C THR A 130 -14.24 -12.16 18.05
N VAL A 131 -13.51 -13.19 18.48
CA VAL A 131 -12.09 -13.37 18.15
C VAL A 131 -11.92 -14.71 17.46
N TYR A 132 -11.43 -14.69 16.23
CA TYR A 132 -11.11 -15.88 15.45
C TYR A 132 -9.60 -16.08 15.38
N SER A 133 -9.15 -17.33 15.45
CA SER A 133 -7.77 -17.72 15.22
C SER A 133 -7.73 -18.69 14.04
N ASN A 134 -6.97 -18.33 13.02
CA ASN A 134 -6.84 -19.07 11.77
C ASN A 134 -5.37 -19.35 11.44
N TYR A 135 -5.11 -20.41 10.69
CA TYR A 135 -3.74 -20.82 10.35
C TYR A 135 -3.15 -20.10 9.14
N THR A 136 -4.00 -19.60 8.24
CA THR A 136 -3.58 -18.99 6.98
C THR A 136 -4.47 -17.79 6.65
N ILE A 137 -3.96 -16.88 5.82
CA ILE A 137 -4.71 -15.73 5.31
C ILE A 137 -5.97 -16.17 4.56
N ALA A 138 -5.88 -17.24 3.76
CA ALA A 138 -7.04 -17.80 3.06
C ALA A 138 -8.15 -18.22 4.04
N ASN A 139 -7.79 -19.01 5.06
CA ASN A 139 -8.76 -19.48 6.07
C ASN A 139 -9.34 -18.33 6.90
N GLU A 140 -8.56 -17.28 7.13
CA GLU A 140 -9.02 -16.09 7.84
C GLU A 140 -10.07 -15.33 7.03
N VAL A 141 -9.83 -15.12 5.73
CA VAL A 141 -10.79 -14.49 4.81
C VAL A 141 -12.04 -15.37 4.64
N GLU A 142 -11.89 -16.71 4.54
CA GLU A 142 -13.02 -17.65 4.48
C GLU A 142 -13.86 -17.61 5.77
N SER A 143 -13.21 -17.55 6.94
CA SER A 143 -13.91 -17.44 8.22
C SER A 143 -14.69 -16.14 8.32
N LEU A 144 -14.11 -15.02 7.88
CA LEU A 144 -14.82 -13.75 7.78
C LEU A 144 -16.03 -13.87 6.86
N TYR A 145 -15.87 -14.44 5.66
CA TYR A 145 -16.97 -14.64 4.73
C TYR A 145 -18.11 -15.45 5.37
N HIS A 146 -17.81 -16.59 6.00
CA HIS A 146 -18.81 -17.40 6.69
C HIS A 146 -19.49 -16.65 7.84
N TYR A 147 -18.73 -15.87 8.62
CA TYR A 147 -19.29 -15.03 9.67
C TYR A 147 -20.27 -14.00 9.11
N LEU A 148 -19.91 -13.31 8.02
CA LEU A 148 -20.79 -12.32 7.37
C LEU A 148 -22.05 -12.96 6.80
N VAL A 149 -21.97 -14.14 6.19
CA VAL A 149 -23.15 -14.89 5.74
C VAL A 149 -24.08 -15.22 6.91
N GLN A 150 -23.53 -15.76 8.01
CA GLN A 150 -24.31 -16.06 9.20
C GLN A 150 -24.92 -14.82 9.84
N LEU A 151 -24.19 -13.70 9.85
CA LEU A 151 -24.66 -12.44 10.41
C LEU A 151 -25.85 -11.89 9.62
N VAL A 152 -25.75 -11.91 8.29
CA VAL A 152 -26.82 -11.46 7.38
C VAL A 152 -28.04 -12.38 7.46
N ASP A 153 -27.83 -13.69 7.55
CA ASP A 153 -28.91 -14.67 7.69
C ASP A 153 -29.64 -14.55 9.04
N LYS A 154 -28.92 -14.33 10.13
CA LYS A 154 -29.52 -14.16 11.47
C LYS A 154 -30.25 -12.83 11.65
N ARG A 155 -29.71 -11.73 11.12
CA ARG A 155 -30.22 -10.36 11.36
C ARG A 155 -31.18 -9.85 10.29
N GLN A 156 -31.75 -10.77 9.48
CA GLN A 156 -32.71 -10.56 8.39
C GLN A 156 -33.24 -9.11 8.25
N ALA A 157 -32.68 -8.38 7.27
CA ALA A 157 -33.20 -7.15 6.64
C ALA A 157 -32.67 -5.74 7.01
N ALA A 158 -31.68 -5.55 7.90
CA ALA A 158 -31.18 -4.19 8.21
C ALA A 158 -29.67 -3.94 7.97
N LEU A 159 -28.92 -4.92 7.45
CA LEU A 159 -27.49 -4.78 7.15
C LEU A 159 -27.28 -4.63 5.65
N SER A 160 -26.88 -3.43 5.23
CA SER A 160 -26.36 -3.20 3.88
C SER A 160 -24.88 -3.58 3.84
N PRO A 161 -24.34 -4.11 2.73
CA PRO A 161 -22.90 -4.29 2.55
C PRO A 161 -22.07 -3.04 2.88
N ARG A 162 -22.63 -1.84 2.64
CA ARG A 162 -22.00 -0.54 2.92
C ARG A 162 -21.83 -0.25 4.42
N ASP A 163 -22.57 -0.96 5.26
CA ASP A 163 -22.48 -0.83 6.72
C ASP A 163 -21.34 -1.70 7.29
N ILE A 164 -20.58 -2.39 6.44
CA ILE A 164 -19.52 -3.34 6.80
C ILE A 164 -18.18 -2.82 6.30
N VAL A 165 -17.22 -2.67 7.21
CA VAL A 165 -15.82 -2.37 6.88
C VAL A 165 -14.91 -3.49 7.39
N VAL A 166 -13.91 -3.82 6.59
CA VAL A 166 -12.89 -4.81 6.91
C VAL A 166 -11.54 -4.12 6.82
N MET A 167 -10.92 -3.89 7.97
CA MET A 167 -9.60 -3.30 8.06
C MET A 167 -8.54 -4.40 8.12
N VAL A 168 -7.48 -4.27 7.34
CA VAL A 168 -6.45 -5.30 7.21
C VAL A 168 -5.08 -4.69 7.50
N SER A 169 -4.23 -5.43 8.22
CA SER A 169 -2.88 -4.97 8.55
C SER A 169 -1.98 -4.76 7.33
N ASP A 170 -2.13 -5.61 6.31
CA ASP A 170 -1.45 -5.52 5.01
C ASP A 170 -2.44 -5.84 3.89
N ILE A 171 -3.00 -4.81 3.27
CA ILE A 171 -4.04 -4.98 2.26
C ILE A 171 -3.51 -5.63 0.97
N ASP A 172 -2.26 -5.37 0.61
CA ASP A 172 -1.64 -5.91 -0.61
C ASP A 172 -1.47 -7.43 -0.51
N ARG A 173 -1.04 -7.92 0.67
CA ARG A 173 -0.91 -9.35 0.92
C ARG A 173 -2.24 -10.09 0.95
N TYR A 174 -3.32 -9.44 1.42
CA TYR A 174 -4.64 -10.06 1.52
C TYR A 174 -5.46 -9.96 0.24
N ALA A 175 -5.22 -8.95 -0.61
CA ALA A 175 -6.05 -8.68 -1.79
C ALA A 175 -6.28 -9.89 -2.71
N PRO A 176 -5.26 -10.73 -3.04
CA PRO A 176 -5.48 -11.93 -3.85
C PRO A 176 -6.42 -12.95 -3.19
N TYR A 177 -6.31 -13.14 -1.87
CA TYR A 177 -7.14 -14.07 -1.11
C TYR A 177 -8.58 -13.55 -0.94
N ILE A 178 -8.74 -12.24 -0.72
CA ILE A 178 -10.05 -11.58 -0.69
C ILE A 178 -10.77 -11.83 -2.02
N LYS A 179 -10.12 -11.55 -3.15
CA LYS A 179 -10.69 -11.82 -4.48
C LYS A 179 -11.02 -13.30 -4.67
N ALA A 180 -10.07 -14.19 -4.36
CA ALA A 180 -10.27 -15.63 -4.54
C ALA A 180 -11.47 -16.18 -3.74
N VAL A 181 -11.66 -15.73 -2.50
CA VAL A 181 -12.77 -16.20 -1.64
C VAL A 181 -14.09 -15.53 -2.01
N PHE A 182 -14.11 -14.20 -2.15
CA PHE A 182 -15.36 -13.45 -2.36
C PHE A 182 -15.89 -13.55 -3.80
N ASP A 183 -15.04 -13.68 -4.83
CA ASP A 183 -15.49 -13.83 -6.22
C ASP A 183 -16.03 -15.24 -6.52
N ASN A 184 -15.55 -16.26 -5.80
CA ASN A 184 -15.97 -17.66 -5.97
C ASN A 184 -16.97 -18.14 -4.91
N ALA A 185 -17.40 -17.25 -4.03
CA ALA A 185 -18.30 -17.57 -2.93
C ALA A 185 -19.72 -17.93 -3.43
N PRO A 186 -20.41 -18.90 -2.81
CA PRO A 186 -21.79 -19.25 -3.17
C PRO A 186 -22.79 -18.10 -3.03
N TYR A 187 -22.57 -17.20 -2.07
CA TYR A 187 -23.37 -16.01 -1.86
C TYR A 187 -22.54 -14.77 -2.21
N PRO A 188 -22.81 -14.09 -3.34
CA PRO A 188 -21.98 -13.00 -3.79
C PRO A 188 -22.24 -11.74 -2.96
N PHE A 189 -21.23 -11.32 -2.21
CA PHE A 189 -21.19 -9.96 -1.65
C PHE A 189 -20.54 -9.02 -2.65
N ARG A 190 -21.13 -7.83 -2.86
CA ARG A 190 -20.40 -6.74 -3.51
C ARG A 190 -19.31 -6.27 -2.55
N PHE A 191 -18.08 -6.18 -3.02
CA PHE A 191 -16.96 -5.67 -2.23
C PHE A 191 -16.04 -4.79 -3.06
N LYS A 192 -15.27 -3.95 -2.38
CA LYS A 192 -14.21 -3.15 -2.96
C LYS A 192 -12.97 -3.22 -2.08
N ILE A 193 -11.80 -3.30 -2.70
CA ILE A 193 -10.50 -3.23 -2.02
C ILE A 193 -9.91 -1.84 -2.26
N ALA A 194 -9.77 -1.07 -1.19
CA ALA A 194 -9.18 0.26 -1.18
C ALA A 194 -7.72 0.21 -0.67
N ASP A 195 -6.97 1.27 -0.92
CA ASP A 195 -5.58 1.45 -0.46
C ASP A 195 -4.56 0.42 -1.00
N VAL A 196 -4.92 -0.36 -2.02
CA VAL A 196 -3.97 -1.27 -2.70
C VAL A 196 -2.91 -0.46 -3.44
N SER A 197 -1.66 -0.88 -3.33
CA SER A 197 -0.54 -0.30 -4.05
C SER A 197 -0.78 -0.31 -5.57
N LEU A 198 -0.40 0.79 -6.23
CA LEU A 198 -0.41 0.88 -7.69
C LEU A 198 0.53 -0.12 -8.37
N THR A 199 1.45 -0.76 -7.64
CA THR A 199 2.40 -1.72 -8.21
C THR A 199 1.89 -3.16 -8.21
N MET A 200 0.77 -3.45 -7.52
CA MET A 200 0.21 -4.79 -7.43
C MET A 200 -0.76 -5.09 -8.59
N GLY A 201 -0.45 -6.15 -9.35
CA GLY A 201 -1.25 -6.64 -10.48
C GLY A 201 -0.71 -6.23 -11.86
N SER A 202 -1.37 -6.67 -12.93
CA SER A 202 -0.98 -6.33 -14.31
C SER A 202 -1.48 -4.93 -14.68
N ASN A 203 -0.71 -3.90 -14.37
CA ASN A 203 -1.01 -2.50 -14.70
C ASN A 203 0.21 -1.77 -15.30
N ILE A 204 0.00 -0.54 -15.78
CA ILE A 204 1.05 0.27 -16.44
C ILE A 204 2.24 0.52 -15.50
N TYR A 205 1.99 0.76 -14.21
CA TYR A 205 3.05 1.03 -13.21
C TYR A 205 3.96 -0.18 -12.99
N SER A 206 3.38 -1.37 -12.80
CA SER A 206 4.13 -2.62 -12.62
C SER A 206 5.02 -2.92 -13.84
N ALA A 207 4.50 -2.72 -15.06
CA ALA A 207 5.24 -2.90 -16.29
C ALA A 207 6.40 -1.88 -16.40
N LEU A 208 6.12 -0.61 -16.09
CA LEU A 208 7.13 0.45 -16.10
C LEU A 208 8.23 0.17 -15.09
N GLN A 209 7.89 -0.21 -13.87
CA GLN A 209 8.85 -0.54 -12.83
C GLN A 209 9.79 -1.67 -13.26
N GLN A 210 9.25 -2.75 -13.83
CA GLN A 210 10.07 -3.87 -14.32
C GLN A 210 11.03 -3.41 -15.43
N VAL A 211 10.57 -2.58 -16.37
CA VAL A 211 11.43 -2.03 -17.43
C VAL A 211 12.52 -1.10 -16.86
N LEU A 212 12.18 -0.24 -15.91
CA LEU A 212 13.13 0.69 -15.30
C LEU A 212 14.19 -0.03 -14.43
N GLN A 213 13.83 -1.13 -13.77
CA GLN A 213 14.76 -1.91 -12.94
C GLN A 213 15.68 -2.85 -13.74
N LEU A 214 15.29 -3.21 -14.97
CA LEU A 214 16.12 -4.03 -15.86
C LEU A 214 17.34 -3.24 -16.34
N ASN A 215 18.55 -3.74 -16.17
CA ASN A 215 19.82 -3.10 -16.54
C ASN A 215 20.74 -4.08 -17.28
N GLU A 216 21.92 -3.62 -17.72
CA GLU A 216 22.86 -4.49 -18.48
C GLU A 216 23.35 -5.71 -17.69
N GLN A 217 23.40 -5.64 -16.36
CA GLN A 217 23.91 -6.72 -15.50
C GLN A 217 22.89 -7.84 -15.31
N ASN A 218 21.60 -7.51 -15.25
CA ASN A 218 20.50 -8.47 -15.08
C ASN A 218 19.72 -8.74 -16.38
N PHE A 219 20.27 -8.39 -17.55
CA PHE A 219 19.69 -8.61 -18.88
C PHE A 219 19.72 -10.08 -19.31
N THR A 220 19.03 -10.94 -18.57
CA THR A 220 18.94 -12.38 -18.80
C THR A 220 17.78 -12.74 -19.73
N ALA A 221 17.82 -13.94 -20.32
CA ALA A 221 16.71 -14.50 -21.09
C ALA A 221 15.40 -14.44 -20.29
N GLU A 222 15.43 -14.90 -19.03
CA GLU A 222 14.25 -14.93 -18.18
C GLU A 222 13.72 -13.53 -17.85
N ALA A 223 14.60 -12.60 -17.50
CA ALA A 223 14.20 -11.25 -17.13
C ALA A 223 13.48 -10.51 -18.27
N VAL A 224 13.92 -10.70 -19.53
CA VAL A 224 13.23 -10.13 -20.69
C VAL A 224 11.93 -10.87 -20.99
N MET A 225 11.90 -12.20 -20.85
CA MET A 225 10.67 -12.97 -21.05
C MET A 225 9.60 -12.63 -20.00
N GLN A 226 9.99 -12.35 -18.76
CA GLN A 226 9.09 -11.94 -17.68
C GLN A 226 8.37 -10.61 -17.98
N LEU A 227 8.99 -9.69 -18.73
CA LEU A 227 8.30 -8.47 -19.18
C LEU A 227 7.07 -8.79 -20.05
N LEU A 228 7.12 -9.88 -20.81
CA LEU A 228 6.00 -10.34 -21.63
C LEU A 228 4.88 -10.99 -20.80
N ASP A 229 5.00 -11.11 -19.47
CA ASP A 229 3.86 -11.48 -18.62
C ASP A 229 2.83 -10.35 -18.55
N SER A 230 3.28 -9.10 -18.74
CA SER A 230 2.41 -7.92 -18.83
C SER A 230 1.62 -7.90 -20.15
N ALA A 231 0.29 -7.88 -20.04
CA ALA A 231 -0.60 -7.74 -21.19
C ALA A 231 -0.37 -6.43 -21.97
N TYR A 232 0.01 -5.34 -21.28
CA TYR A 232 0.31 -4.06 -21.91
C TYR A 232 1.47 -4.18 -22.90
N ILE A 233 2.60 -4.77 -22.46
CA ILE A 233 3.78 -4.98 -23.30
C ILE A 233 3.45 -5.96 -24.44
N ARG A 234 2.77 -7.07 -24.15
CA ARG A 234 2.37 -8.03 -25.21
C ARG A 234 1.50 -7.38 -26.28
N ASN A 235 0.49 -6.61 -25.88
CA ASN A 235 -0.43 -5.94 -26.80
C ASN A 235 0.32 -4.90 -27.64
N ARG A 236 1.22 -4.12 -27.03
CA ARG A 236 2.05 -3.12 -27.71
C ARG A 236 2.86 -3.68 -28.86
N PHE A 237 3.36 -4.91 -28.71
CA PHE A 237 4.12 -5.63 -29.74
C PHE A 237 3.31 -6.71 -30.47
N ARG A 238 2.00 -6.83 -30.19
CA ARG A 238 1.11 -7.87 -30.75
C ARG A 238 1.70 -9.28 -30.62
N ILE A 239 2.25 -9.59 -29.46
CA ILE A 239 2.81 -10.90 -29.11
C ILE A 239 1.72 -11.74 -28.47
N THR A 240 1.56 -12.97 -28.94
CA THR A 240 0.46 -13.87 -28.53
C THR A 240 0.96 -15.16 -27.88
N ASP A 241 2.02 -15.77 -28.41
CA ASP A 241 2.53 -17.06 -27.97
C ASP A 241 3.90 -16.92 -27.26
N VAL A 242 3.84 -16.63 -25.95
CA VAL A 242 5.05 -16.43 -25.13
C VAL A 242 5.82 -17.74 -24.91
N ASP A 243 5.12 -18.88 -24.81
CA ASP A 243 5.74 -20.20 -24.58
C ASP A 243 6.57 -20.64 -25.79
N ARG A 244 6.08 -20.36 -27.00
CA ARG A 244 6.85 -20.56 -28.23
C ARG A 244 8.07 -19.65 -28.29
N LEU A 245 7.92 -18.36 -27.98
CA LEU A 245 9.04 -17.43 -27.93
C LEU A 245 10.11 -17.89 -26.94
N ARG A 246 9.73 -18.41 -25.77
CA ARG A 246 10.65 -19.00 -24.79
C ARG A 246 11.44 -20.16 -25.38
N THR A 247 10.77 -21.03 -26.14
CA THR A 247 11.42 -22.14 -26.87
C THR A 247 12.40 -21.62 -27.93
N LEU A 248 12.02 -20.60 -28.68
CA LEU A 248 12.88 -19.97 -29.69
C LEU A 248 14.11 -19.30 -29.08
N VAL A 249 13.94 -18.55 -27.99
CA VAL A 249 15.03 -17.92 -27.21
C VAL A 249 16.03 -18.97 -26.76
N HIS A 250 15.54 -20.10 -26.24
CA HIS A 250 16.39 -21.22 -25.85
C HIS A 250 17.14 -21.82 -27.05
N ALA A 251 16.46 -22.05 -28.18
CA ALA A 251 17.07 -22.62 -29.39
C ALA A 251 18.07 -21.67 -30.07
N ALA A 252 17.85 -20.36 -29.97
CA ALA A 252 18.79 -19.32 -30.39
C ALA A 252 20.01 -19.19 -29.45
N ASN A 253 20.04 -19.97 -28.36
CA ASN A 253 21.10 -19.98 -27.35
C ASN A 253 21.25 -18.63 -26.61
N ILE A 254 20.17 -17.84 -26.51
CA ILE A 254 20.18 -16.59 -25.76
C ILE A 254 20.15 -16.93 -24.27
N ARG A 255 21.11 -16.43 -23.50
CA ARG A 255 21.21 -16.66 -22.05
C ARG A 255 21.24 -15.36 -21.27
N PHE A 256 22.16 -14.46 -21.59
CA PHE A 256 22.31 -13.18 -20.90
C PHE A 256 23.13 -12.17 -21.71
N GLY A 257 22.99 -10.90 -21.36
CA GLY A 257 23.78 -9.79 -21.89
C GLY A 257 23.37 -9.36 -23.30
N MET A 258 23.44 -8.05 -23.57
CA MET A 258 22.99 -7.50 -24.85
C MET A 258 23.90 -7.95 -26.01
N SER A 259 25.20 -7.64 -25.93
CA SER A 259 26.16 -7.93 -27.02
C SER A 259 27.23 -8.96 -26.63
N GLY A 260 27.49 -9.13 -25.33
CA GLY A 260 28.58 -9.97 -24.84
C GLY A 260 29.99 -9.49 -25.24
N ARG A 261 31.01 -10.27 -24.89
CA ARG A 261 32.44 -10.00 -25.18
C ARG A 261 33.04 -11.17 -25.96
N LYS A 262 33.91 -10.88 -26.94
CA LYS A 262 34.63 -11.90 -27.71
C LYS A 262 35.66 -12.68 -26.87
N GLN A 263 36.32 -12.01 -25.91
CA GLN A 263 37.39 -12.59 -25.08
C GLN A 263 36.94 -13.81 -24.27
N ASP A 264 35.70 -13.77 -23.77
CA ASP A 264 35.12 -14.83 -22.94
C ASP A 264 34.06 -15.63 -23.71
N GLU A 265 33.98 -15.45 -25.04
CA GLU A 265 32.97 -16.04 -25.94
C GLU A 265 31.49 -15.77 -25.59
N THR A 266 31.23 -14.94 -24.59
CA THR A 266 29.87 -14.55 -24.14
C THR A 266 29.02 -13.89 -25.23
N TYR A 267 29.62 -13.37 -26.30
CA TYR A 267 28.87 -12.84 -27.45
C TYR A 267 27.99 -13.91 -28.11
N LEU A 268 28.36 -15.20 -28.08
CA LEU A 268 27.61 -16.32 -28.67
C LEU A 268 26.30 -16.64 -27.94
N VAL A 269 26.18 -16.20 -26.68
CA VAL A 269 24.97 -16.38 -25.85
C VAL A 269 24.21 -15.08 -25.60
N SER A 270 24.60 -14.02 -26.32
CA SER A 270 24.03 -12.68 -26.19
C SER A 270 22.74 -12.51 -26.98
N TRP A 271 21.96 -11.49 -26.61
CA TRP A 271 20.74 -11.13 -27.31
C TRP A 271 21.00 -10.73 -28.77
N VAL A 272 21.97 -9.85 -29.02
CA VAL A 272 22.31 -9.41 -30.38
C VAL A 272 22.65 -10.61 -31.27
N HIS A 273 23.42 -11.58 -30.78
CA HIS A 273 23.76 -12.76 -31.57
C HIS A 273 22.55 -13.69 -31.77
N GLY A 274 21.78 -13.98 -30.73
CA GLY A 274 20.62 -14.85 -30.86
C GLY A 274 19.50 -14.28 -31.72
N LEU A 275 19.23 -12.97 -31.62
CA LEU A 275 18.27 -12.26 -32.48
C LEU A 275 18.72 -12.29 -33.95
N LYS A 276 20.02 -12.10 -34.21
CA LYS A 276 20.59 -12.32 -35.55
C LYS A 276 20.30 -13.74 -36.04
N ARG A 277 20.60 -14.77 -35.24
CA ARG A 277 20.33 -16.17 -35.64
C ARG A 277 18.86 -16.42 -35.99
N MET A 278 17.92 -15.83 -35.24
CA MET A 278 16.49 -15.88 -35.54
C MET A 278 16.15 -15.19 -36.86
N MET A 279 16.60 -13.94 -37.05
CA MET A 279 16.30 -13.15 -38.25
C MET A 279 16.91 -13.77 -39.52
N TYR A 280 18.14 -14.26 -39.45
CA TYR A 280 18.76 -14.97 -40.57
C TYR A 280 18.06 -16.30 -40.87
N GLY A 281 17.54 -16.99 -39.84
CA GLY A 281 16.77 -18.23 -40.02
C GLY A 281 15.42 -18.05 -40.73
N ILE A 282 14.86 -16.84 -40.72
CA ILE A 282 13.66 -16.51 -41.53
C ILE A 282 14.04 -16.37 -43.02
N CYS A 283 15.24 -15.89 -43.31
CA CYS A 283 15.70 -15.57 -44.66
C CYS A 283 16.45 -16.73 -45.34
N LEU A 284 17.07 -17.61 -44.55
CA LEU A 284 17.97 -18.67 -45.00
C LEU A 284 17.51 -20.01 -44.42
N HIS A 285 17.61 -21.07 -45.23
CA HIS A 285 17.37 -22.43 -44.77
C HIS A 285 18.38 -22.83 -43.68
N GLY A 286 17.91 -23.57 -42.67
CA GLY A 286 18.72 -23.97 -41.54
C GLY A 286 19.80 -24.98 -41.88
N GLY A 287 20.85 -25.01 -41.06
CA GLY A 287 21.85 -26.09 -41.03
C GLY A 287 23.18 -25.79 -41.71
N GLU A 288 23.25 -24.84 -42.65
CA GLU A 288 24.52 -24.39 -43.21
C GLU A 288 25.03 -23.13 -42.49
N PRO A 289 26.28 -23.13 -41.99
CA PRO A 289 26.86 -21.93 -41.39
C PRO A 289 27.08 -20.86 -42.46
N PHE A 290 26.79 -19.62 -42.11
CA PHE A 290 27.04 -18.45 -42.93
C PHE A 290 28.16 -17.62 -42.30
N GLU A 291 29.16 -17.24 -43.10
CA GLU A 291 30.24 -16.37 -42.65
C GLU A 291 29.80 -14.90 -42.72
N GLU A 292 29.63 -14.27 -41.56
CA GLU A 292 29.32 -12.85 -41.44
C GLU A 292 30.52 -12.13 -40.81
N SER A 293 31.17 -11.24 -41.55
CA SER A 293 32.27 -10.40 -41.03
C SER A 293 33.41 -11.18 -40.34
N GLY A 294 33.68 -12.41 -40.80
CA GLY A 294 34.73 -13.28 -40.27
C GLY A 294 34.33 -14.17 -39.09
N ASP A 295 33.08 -14.12 -38.63
CA ASP A 295 32.52 -15.04 -37.64
C ASP A 295 31.51 -16.00 -38.30
N MET A 296 31.46 -17.26 -37.83
CA MET A 296 30.48 -18.25 -38.30
C MET A 296 29.15 -18.10 -37.56
N LEU A 297 28.08 -17.82 -38.30
CA LEU A 297 26.71 -17.73 -37.80
C LEU A 297 25.91 -18.97 -38.23
N PHE A 298 25.16 -19.57 -37.30
CA PHE A 298 24.25 -20.68 -37.58
C PHE A 298 22.80 -20.20 -37.53
N PRO A 299 22.13 -20.02 -38.69
CA PRO A 299 20.72 -19.60 -38.75
C PRO A 299 19.80 -20.58 -38.01
N LEU A 300 18.74 -20.06 -37.40
CA LEU A 300 17.75 -20.85 -36.68
C LEU A 300 16.46 -20.99 -37.50
N ASP A 301 16.32 -22.13 -38.17
CA ASP A 301 15.18 -22.44 -39.02
C ASP A 301 14.06 -23.13 -38.22
N LEU A 302 13.32 -22.34 -37.44
CA LEU A 302 12.22 -22.82 -36.58
C LEU A 302 10.90 -22.06 -36.80
N ALA A 303 10.86 -21.09 -37.72
CA ALA A 303 9.68 -20.29 -37.99
C ALA A 303 9.53 -20.02 -39.50
N GLU A 304 8.50 -20.60 -40.11
CA GLU A 304 8.16 -20.40 -41.52
C GLU A 304 6.81 -19.66 -41.67
N GLY A 305 6.67 -18.88 -42.73
CA GLY A 305 5.39 -18.29 -43.13
C GLY A 305 4.79 -17.34 -42.08
N GLY A 306 3.54 -17.60 -41.67
CA GLY A 306 2.80 -16.75 -40.73
C GLY A 306 3.48 -16.58 -39.36
N ASP A 307 4.24 -17.59 -38.96
CA ASP A 307 4.95 -17.64 -37.69
C ASP A 307 6.16 -16.69 -37.63
N ALA A 308 6.77 -16.40 -38.77
CA ALA A 308 7.90 -15.49 -38.87
C ALA A 308 7.53 -14.06 -38.40
N TRP A 309 6.27 -13.66 -38.57
CA TRP A 309 5.82 -12.33 -38.13
C TRP A 309 5.91 -12.14 -36.62
N GLU A 310 5.64 -13.18 -35.83
CA GLU A 310 5.73 -13.09 -34.37
C GLU A 310 7.19 -13.00 -33.91
N VAL A 311 8.09 -13.76 -34.57
CA VAL A 311 9.54 -13.66 -34.35
C VAL A 311 10.04 -12.25 -34.68
N ILE A 312 9.63 -11.66 -35.79
CA ILE A 312 10.01 -10.29 -36.17
C ILE A 312 9.54 -9.28 -35.12
N ARG A 313 8.30 -9.40 -34.63
CA ARG A 313 7.78 -8.51 -33.58
C ARG A 313 8.54 -8.67 -32.26
N PHE A 314 8.90 -9.89 -31.91
CA PHE A 314 9.72 -10.16 -30.73
C PHE A 314 11.15 -9.61 -30.89
N CYS A 315 11.76 -9.76 -32.05
CA CYS A 315 13.07 -9.16 -32.33
C CYS A 315 13.01 -7.63 -32.20
N HIS A 316 11.97 -7.00 -32.76
CA HIS A 316 11.76 -5.56 -32.62
C HIS A 316 11.57 -5.14 -31.16
N PHE A 317 10.78 -5.88 -30.37
CA PHE A 317 10.64 -5.66 -28.93
C PHE A 317 12.00 -5.67 -28.21
N ALA A 318 12.80 -6.71 -28.44
CA ALA A 318 14.11 -6.85 -27.80
C ALA A 318 15.09 -5.73 -28.23
N GLU A 319 15.05 -5.30 -29.49
CA GLU A 319 15.84 -4.18 -30.00
C GLU A 319 15.45 -2.85 -29.33
N VAL A 320 14.15 -2.55 -29.25
CA VAL A 320 13.64 -1.34 -28.56
C VAL A 320 14.08 -1.38 -27.10
N LEU A 321 13.91 -2.51 -26.41
CA LEU A 321 14.32 -2.66 -25.02
C LEU A 321 15.83 -2.43 -24.81
N MET A 322 16.67 -2.99 -25.69
CA MET A 322 18.13 -2.77 -25.64
C MET A 322 18.50 -1.30 -25.89
N ALA A 323 17.82 -0.64 -26.83
CA ALA A 323 18.01 0.79 -27.09
C ALA A 323 17.62 1.64 -25.88
N THR A 324 16.47 1.33 -25.26
CA THR A 324 15.99 1.96 -24.03
C THR A 324 17.01 1.87 -22.91
N ILE A 325 17.63 0.71 -22.68
CA ILE A 325 18.63 0.55 -21.63
C ILE A 325 19.94 1.24 -22.00
N THR A 326 20.38 1.16 -23.26
CA THR A 326 21.61 1.83 -23.72
C THR A 326 21.52 3.35 -23.56
N ALA A 327 20.34 3.91 -23.78
CA ALA A 327 20.07 5.34 -23.62
C ALA A 327 20.32 5.86 -22.18
N ARG A 328 20.39 4.98 -21.19
CA ARG A 328 20.61 5.32 -19.77
C ARG A 328 22.05 5.68 -19.42
N LYS A 329 23.01 5.39 -20.31
CA LYS A 329 24.46 5.60 -20.07
C LYS A 329 24.88 7.06 -19.96
N ARG A 330 24.02 7.98 -20.42
CA ARG A 330 24.29 9.41 -20.40
C ARG A 330 23.54 10.02 -19.23
N ASP A 331 24.25 10.79 -18.40
CA ASP A 331 23.65 11.62 -17.38
C ASP A 331 22.76 12.68 -18.04
N ARG A 332 21.60 12.95 -17.45
CA ARG A 332 20.58 13.85 -17.99
C ARG A 332 20.00 14.73 -16.90
N SER A 333 19.41 15.85 -17.29
CA SER A 333 18.59 16.62 -16.34
C SER A 333 17.33 15.86 -15.94
N ILE A 334 16.65 16.31 -14.88
CA ILE A 334 15.40 15.70 -14.42
C ILE A 334 14.36 15.72 -15.55
N GLY A 335 14.21 16.82 -16.27
CA GLY A 335 13.22 16.92 -17.36
C GLY A 335 13.53 16.03 -18.56
N GLU A 336 14.81 15.81 -18.86
CA GLU A 336 15.22 14.84 -19.87
C GLU A 336 14.98 13.38 -19.42
N TRP A 337 15.08 13.09 -18.13
CA TRP A 337 14.71 11.80 -17.58
C TRP A 337 13.19 11.57 -17.54
N VAL A 338 12.41 12.61 -17.24
CA VAL A 338 10.95 12.53 -17.31
C VAL A 338 10.50 12.22 -18.74
N ARG A 339 11.04 12.95 -19.74
CA ARG A 339 10.77 12.65 -21.15
C ARG A 339 11.20 11.24 -21.54
N TYR A 340 12.33 10.78 -21.04
CA TYR A 340 12.77 9.40 -21.24
C TYR A 340 11.73 8.39 -20.71
N VAL A 341 11.17 8.61 -19.52
CA VAL A 341 10.13 7.72 -18.98
C VAL A 341 8.87 7.75 -19.84
N GLU A 342 8.46 8.91 -20.35
CA GLU A 342 7.34 9.03 -21.29
C GLU A 342 7.60 8.25 -22.59
N GLU A 343 8.80 8.36 -23.16
CA GLU A 343 9.24 7.58 -24.33
C GLU A 343 9.20 6.08 -24.03
N VAL A 344 9.69 5.64 -22.87
CA VAL A 344 9.64 4.24 -22.45
C VAL A 344 8.21 3.72 -22.39
N VAL A 345 7.28 4.49 -21.80
CA VAL A 345 5.87 4.09 -21.71
C VAL A 345 5.27 3.96 -23.11
N ASN A 346 5.48 4.95 -23.97
CA ASN A 346 4.92 4.97 -25.32
C ASN A 346 5.49 3.85 -26.22
N ASP A 347 6.79 3.58 -26.12
CA ASP A 347 7.48 2.62 -26.98
C ASP A 347 7.28 1.17 -26.53
N LEU A 348 7.26 0.91 -25.22
CA LEU A 348 7.25 -0.46 -24.68
C LEU A 348 5.92 -0.89 -24.05
N ILE A 349 5.08 0.02 -23.55
CA ILE A 349 4.00 -0.34 -22.62
C ILE A 349 2.62 0.01 -23.17
N PHE A 350 2.35 1.29 -23.45
CA PHE A 350 1.00 1.74 -23.74
C PHE A 350 0.99 3.02 -24.60
N LEU A 351 0.09 3.06 -25.58
CA LEU A 351 -0.17 4.22 -26.44
C LEU A 351 -1.58 4.76 -26.17
N PRO A 352 -1.72 6.03 -25.73
CA PRO A 352 -3.03 6.60 -25.38
C PRO A 352 -3.96 6.80 -26.57
N GLU A 353 -3.45 6.79 -27.80
CA GLU A 353 -4.25 6.92 -29.01
C GLU A 353 -5.14 5.69 -29.29
N GLU A 354 -4.83 4.54 -28.68
CA GLU A 354 -5.54 3.28 -28.90
C GLU A 354 -6.69 3.06 -27.90
N GLU A 355 -6.56 3.54 -26.66
CA GLU A 355 -7.55 3.34 -25.59
C GLU A 355 -7.45 4.43 -24.49
N ALA A 356 -8.58 4.85 -23.93
CA ALA A 356 -8.59 5.73 -22.77
C ALA A 356 -8.30 4.91 -21.50
N ASN A 357 -7.20 5.22 -20.81
CA ASN A 357 -6.78 4.52 -19.60
C ASN A 357 -6.52 5.50 -18.44
N GLU A 358 -7.22 5.30 -17.32
CA GLU A 358 -7.12 6.15 -16.13
C GLU A 358 -5.71 6.09 -15.50
N ASP A 359 -5.07 4.92 -15.49
CA ASP A 359 -3.71 4.76 -14.95
C ASP A 359 -2.68 5.54 -15.74
N TYR A 360 -2.84 5.61 -17.06
CA TYR A 360 -1.98 6.42 -17.91
C TYR A 360 -2.12 7.91 -17.58
N ALA A 361 -3.36 8.40 -17.44
CA ALA A 361 -3.60 9.81 -17.09
C ALA A 361 -2.98 10.18 -15.74
N VAL A 362 -3.12 9.33 -14.72
CA VAL A 362 -2.51 9.53 -13.40
C VAL A 362 -0.98 9.47 -13.47
N LEU A 363 -0.41 8.56 -14.28
CA LEU A 363 1.04 8.48 -14.49
C LEU A 363 1.60 9.77 -15.11
N ILE A 364 0.96 10.31 -16.14
CA ILE A 364 1.41 11.55 -16.80
C ILE A 364 1.32 12.74 -15.84
N ASP A 365 0.23 12.87 -15.07
CA ASP A 365 0.12 13.92 -14.03
C ASP A 365 1.24 13.81 -12.98
N LYS A 366 1.60 12.59 -12.56
CA LYS A 366 2.73 12.37 -11.66
C LYS A 366 4.07 12.76 -12.27
N LEU A 367 4.32 12.37 -13.52
CA LEU A 367 5.54 12.74 -14.23
C LEU A 367 5.66 14.25 -14.41
N ALA A 368 4.55 14.93 -14.68
CA ALA A 368 4.49 16.40 -14.75
C ALA A 368 4.87 17.05 -13.42
N ARG A 369 4.32 16.56 -12.28
CA ARG A 369 4.71 17.06 -10.94
C ARG A 369 6.17 16.76 -10.62
N TYR A 370 6.66 15.57 -10.96
CA TYR A 370 8.06 15.22 -10.75
C TYR A 370 9.00 16.15 -11.56
N ASN A 371 8.56 16.59 -12.74
CA ASN A 371 9.29 17.53 -13.57
C ASN A 371 9.40 18.95 -12.97
N GLU A 372 8.55 19.33 -12.01
CA GLU A 372 8.68 20.61 -11.28
C GLU A 372 10.04 20.71 -10.55
N LEU A 373 10.62 19.56 -10.14
CA LEU A 373 11.96 19.51 -9.54
C LEU A 373 13.06 19.96 -10.52
N ASN A 374 12.81 19.90 -11.83
CA ASN A 374 13.76 20.38 -12.83
C ASN A 374 14.03 21.89 -12.73
N GLU A 375 13.09 22.67 -12.19
CA GLU A 375 13.30 24.11 -11.94
C GLU A 375 14.23 24.37 -10.75
N LEU A 376 14.35 23.39 -9.84
CA LEU A 376 15.15 23.48 -8.62
C LEU A 376 16.56 22.88 -8.78
N MET A 377 16.75 22.00 -9.78
CA MET A 377 18.00 21.30 -10.04
C MET A 377 18.34 21.29 -11.53
N GLU A 378 19.39 22.04 -11.90
CA GLU A 378 19.94 22.08 -13.26
C GLU A 378 21.05 21.03 -13.50
N GLU A 379 21.51 20.34 -12.45
CA GLU A 379 22.56 19.34 -12.54
C GLU A 379 22.11 18.08 -13.28
N HIS A 380 23.03 17.44 -13.98
CA HIS A 380 22.77 16.17 -14.63
C HIS A 380 22.91 15.04 -13.60
N VAL A 381 21.95 14.11 -13.63
CA VAL A 381 21.84 13.01 -12.68
C VAL A 381 22.02 11.70 -13.43
N ALA A 382 22.77 10.77 -12.82
CA ALA A 382 22.90 9.41 -13.32
C ALA A 382 21.58 8.64 -13.22
N TYR A 383 21.35 7.71 -14.15
CA TYR A 383 20.11 6.93 -14.23
C TYR A 383 19.78 6.19 -12.92
N GLU A 384 20.77 5.66 -12.23
CA GLU A 384 20.59 4.86 -11.00
C GLU A 384 19.96 5.69 -9.88
N ILE A 385 20.36 6.97 -9.76
CA ILE A 385 19.82 7.88 -8.74
C ILE A 385 18.39 8.29 -9.12
N PHE A 386 18.17 8.63 -10.39
CA PHE A 386 16.86 9.00 -10.90
C PHE A 386 15.86 7.84 -10.75
N SER A 387 16.23 6.64 -11.23
CA SER A 387 15.40 5.43 -11.19
C SER A 387 15.03 5.03 -9.77
N TYR A 388 15.96 5.12 -8.81
CA TYR A 388 15.67 4.86 -7.40
C TYR A 388 14.59 5.81 -6.85
N ASN A 389 14.69 7.11 -7.14
CA ASN A 389 13.72 8.09 -6.65
C ASN A 389 12.36 7.98 -7.35
N ILE A 390 12.33 7.86 -8.68
CA ILE A 390 11.06 7.80 -9.41
C ILE A 390 10.28 6.53 -9.07
N VAL A 391 10.94 5.37 -8.93
CA VAL A 391 10.29 4.12 -8.52
C VAL A 391 9.69 4.27 -7.12
N ALA A 392 10.44 4.82 -6.16
CA ALA A 392 9.92 5.07 -4.82
C ALA A 392 8.74 6.06 -4.82
N SER A 393 8.79 7.10 -5.67
CA SER A 393 7.70 8.06 -5.83
C SER A 393 6.44 7.43 -6.45
N LEU A 394 6.61 6.47 -7.38
CA LEU A 394 5.49 5.75 -7.98
C LEU A 394 4.83 4.79 -6.98
N GLU A 395 5.62 4.18 -6.09
CA GLU A 395 5.16 3.27 -5.01
C GLU A 395 4.46 3.99 -3.85
N ALA A 396 4.90 5.20 -3.49
CA ALA A 396 4.43 5.92 -2.31
C ALA A 396 2.94 6.32 -2.38
N ASP A 397 2.37 6.41 -3.58
CA ASP A 397 0.98 6.80 -3.81
C ASP A 397 0.11 5.56 -4.05
N SER A 398 -0.64 5.13 -3.04
CA SER A 398 -1.72 4.17 -3.22
C SER A 398 -2.95 4.84 -3.84
N ARG A 399 -3.78 4.07 -4.57
CA ARG A 399 -5.07 4.61 -5.05
C ARG A 399 -5.93 4.96 -3.85
N SER A 400 -6.06 6.25 -3.54
CA SER A 400 -7.12 6.80 -2.70
C SER A 400 -8.47 6.81 -3.45
N SER A 401 -8.81 5.73 -4.16
CA SER A 401 -10.08 5.68 -4.90
C SER A 401 -11.24 5.51 -3.92
N LEU A 402 -11.98 6.61 -3.72
CA LEU A 402 -13.34 6.74 -3.18
C LEU A 402 -13.78 5.58 -2.27
N PHE A 403 -13.57 5.82 -0.98
CA PHE A 403 -13.71 4.91 0.16
C PHE A 403 -15.14 4.40 0.44
N ILE A 404 -16.15 4.93 -0.27
CA ILE A 404 -17.55 4.64 0.02
C ILE A 404 -18.32 4.60 -1.30
N ASN A 405 -18.25 3.49 -2.02
CA ASN A 405 -19.18 3.22 -3.12
C ASN A 405 -19.49 1.72 -3.14
N ASP A 406 -20.77 1.43 -2.94
CA ASP A 406 -21.46 0.15 -3.18
C ASP A 406 -20.74 -1.15 -2.83
N GLY A 407 -20.85 -1.61 -1.59
CA GLY A 407 -20.35 -2.92 -1.16
C GLY A 407 -19.69 -2.90 0.22
N ILE A 408 -19.11 -4.04 0.60
CA ILE A 408 -18.19 -4.18 1.74
C ILE A 408 -16.87 -3.50 1.38
N THR A 409 -16.35 -2.66 2.27
CA THR A 409 -15.06 -1.99 2.05
C THR A 409 -13.94 -2.74 2.75
N PHE A 410 -12.99 -3.27 1.98
CA PHE A 410 -11.71 -3.76 2.49
C PHE A 410 -10.68 -2.64 2.38
N CYS A 411 -9.98 -2.33 3.47
CA CYS A 411 -8.99 -1.26 3.45
C CYS A 411 -7.83 -1.52 4.41
N SER A 412 -6.76 -0.73 4.23
CA SER A 412 -5.64 -0.75 5.15
C SER A 412 -5.99 -0.07 6.49
N LEU A 413 -5.19 -0.34 7.53
CA LEU A 413 -5.26 0.34 8.83
C LEU A 413 -4.73 1.78 8.73
N ILE A 414 -5.55 2.69 8.20
CA ILE A 414 -5.26 4.13 8.15
C ILE A 414 -5.83 4.82 9.40
N PRO A 415 -4.98 5.46 10.23
CA PRO A 415 -5.42 6.20 11.42
C PRO A 415 -6.45 7.29 11.13
N MET A 416 -7.33 7.60 12.10
CA MET A 416 -8.23 8.77 12.09
C MET A 416 -9.33 8.73 11.02
N ARG A 417 -9.63 7.56 10.47
CA ARG A 417 -10.77 7.35 9.56
C ARG A 417 -11.99 6.84 10.36
N SER A 418 -12.32 7.56 11.43
CA SER A 418 -13.26 7.21 12.52
C SER A 418 -14.73 7.34 12.07
N ILE A 419 -15.06 6.63 10.99
CA ILE A 419 -16.40 6.57 10.41
C ILE A 419 -17.16 5.46 11.13
N PRO A 420 -18.36 5.72 11.67
CA PRO A 420 -19.15 4.68 12.33
C PRO A 420 -19.67 3.67 11.30
N PHE A 421 -19.44 2.39 11.56
CA PHE A 421 -19.96 1.27 10.78
C PHE A 421 -20.78 0.36 11.68
N LYS A 422 -21.76 -0.35 11.12
CA LYS A 422 -22.50 -1.35 11.91
C LYS A 422 -21.59 -2.51 12.24
N VAL A 423 -20.83 -3.00 11.26
CA VAL A 423 -19.93 -4.14 11.41
C VAL A 423 -18.52 -3.70 11.10
N VAL A 424 -17.58 -3.95 12.02
CA VAL A 424 -16.16 -3.71 11.80
C VAL A 424 -15.37 -4.99 12.03
N ALA A 425 -14.73 -5.49 10.98
CA ALA A 425 -13.79 -6.61 11.09
C ALA A 425 -12.34 -6.12 10.98
N MET A 426 -11.45 -6.72 11.75
CA MET A 426 -10.00 -6.49 11.65
C MET A 426 -9.29 -7.81 11.34
N LEU A 427 -8.50 -7.85 10.27
CA LEU A 427 -7.75 -9.03 9.83
C LEU A 427 -6.24 -8.83 9.98
N GLY A 428 -5.52 -9.93 10.20
CA GLY A 428 -4.06 -9.94 10.30
C GLY A 428 -3.56 -9.23 11.55
N MET A 429 -4.26 -9.41 12.67
CA MET A 429 -3.94 -8.83 13.98
C MET A 429 -2.85 -9.63 14.72
N ASP A 430 -1.85 -10.08 13.99
CA ASP A 430 -0.72 -10.85 14.49
C ASP A 430 0.28 -9.97 15.25
N ASN A 431 1.01 -10.55 16.20
CA ASN A 431 2.01 -9.84 17.01
C ASN A 431 3.12 -9.15 16.20
N ASP A 432 3.43 -9.66 15.01
CA ASP A 432 4.46 -9.09 14.14
C ASP A 432 3.91 -8.06 13.14
N SER A 433 2.59 -8.06 12.92
CA SER A 433 1.90 -7.18 11.98
C SER A 433 1.22 -5.99 12.66
N PHE A 434 0.65 -6.19 13.85
CA PHE A 434 -0.07 -5.16 14.59
C PHE A 434 0.19 -5.21 16.10
N PRO A 435 0.41 -4.05 16.77
CA PRO A 435 0.68 -2.74 16.19
C PRO A 435 1.99 -2.71 15.39
N ARG A 436 2.06 -1.88 14.35
CA ARG A 436 3.27 -1.77 13.54
C ARG A 436 4.44 -1.26 14.39
N LYS A 437 5.61 -1.85 14.16
CA LYS A 437 6.87 -1.43 14.79
C LYS A 437 7.55 -0.42 13.89
N GLU A 438 7.99 0.68 14.47
CA GLU A 438 8.78 1.68 13.77
C GLU A 438 10.25 1.25 13.72
N THR A 439 10.84 1.19 12.53
CA THR A 439 12.28 0.98 12.39
C THR A 439 12.99 2.30 12.67
N LEU A 440 13.61 2.38 13.85
CA LEU A 440 14.27 3.59 14.30
C LEU A 440 15.57 3.82 13.53
N VAL A 441 15.74 5.03 13.04
CA VAL A 441 17.00 5.48 12.45
C VAL A 441 17.89 6.02 13.56
N ASN A 442 19.09 5.46 13.72
CA ASN A 442 19.98 5.76 14.87
C ASN A 442 20.38 7.24 15.01
N PHE A 443 20.24 8.04 13.96
CA PHE A 443 20.53 9.49 13.97
C PHE A 443 19.28 10.38 14.12
N ASN A 444 18.11 9.81 14.42
CA ASN A 444 16.90 10.59 14.67
C ASN A 444 16.93 11.21 16.10
N VAL A 445 17.24 12.51 16.16
CA VAL A 445 17.34 13.28 17.42
C VAL A 445 15.99 13.40 18.15
N ILE A 446 14.87 13.34 17.43
CA ILE A 446 13.51 13.39 18.03
C ILE A 446 13.34 12.27 19.06
N HIS A 447 13.90 11.09 18.80
CA HIS A 447 13.81 9.99 19.77
C HIS A 447 14.69 10.18 21.01
N GLN A 448 15.78 10.95 20.92
CA GLN A 448 16.61 11.25 22.08
C GLN A 448 15.87 12.17 23.06
N LYS A 449 15.01 13.05 22.54
CA LYS A 449 14.20 13.98 23.33
C LYS A 449 12.80 14.10 22.76
N HIS A 450 11.97 13.11 23.07
CA HIS A 450 10.57 13.09 22.65
C HIS A 450 9.79 14.25 23.30
N GLU A 451 9.07 15.02 22.49
CA GLU A 451 8.18 16.11 22.90
C GLU A 451 6.70 15.77 22.62
N LEU A 452 5.80 16.59 23.16
CA LEU A 452 4.36 16.44 22.89
C LEU A 452 4.09 16.80 21.43
N GLY A 453 3.42 15.88 20.73
CA GLY A 453 3.13 16.04 19.31
C GLY A 453 4.07 15.28 18.39
N ASP A 454 5.08 14.57 18.92
CA ASP A 454 5.91 13.69 18.11
C ASP A 454 5.14 12.45 17.65
N ARG A 455 5.46 11.97 16.44
CA ARG A 455 4.83 10.79 15.88
C ARG A 455 5.40 9.53 16.52
N ASN A 456 4.50 8.61 16.86
CA ASN A 456 4.83 7.27 17.29
C ASN A 456 3.86 6.32 16.58
N ILE A 457 4.38 5.45 15.71
CA ILE A 457 3.55 4.57 14.88
C ILE A 457 2.75 3.61 15.76
N LYS A 458 3.39 3.04 16.79
CA LYS A 458 2.73 2.08 17.70
C LYS A 458 1.58 2.71 18.46
N ASP A 459 1.75 3.94 18.95
CA ASP A 459 0.67 4.63 19.67
C ASP A 459 -0.45 5.07 18.72
N ASN A 460 -0.12 5.46 17.48
CA ASN A 460 -1.13 5.72 16.44
C ASN A 460 -1.97 4.47 16.13
N ASP A 461 -1.34 3.30 15.99
CA ASP A 461 -2.03 2.05 15.69
C ASP A 461 -2.92 1.58 16.84
N LYS A 462 -2.44 1.68 18.09
CA LYS A 462 -3.28 1.44 19.26
C LYS A 462 -4.46 2.40 19.31
N HIS A 463 -4.24 3.67 19.00
CA HIS A 463 -5.31 4.65 18.96
C HIS A 463 -6.33 4.32 17.87
N LEU A 464 -5.89 3.90 16.69
CA LEU A 464 -6.78 3.40 15.65
C LEU A 464 -7.62 2.22 16.15
N PHE A 465 -7.04 1.29 16.92
CA PHE A 465 -7.80 0.19 17.53
C PHE A 465 -8.91 0.70 18.47
N LEU A 466 -8.60 1.71 19.30
CA LEU A 466 -9.60 2.36 20.14
C LEU A 466 -10.71 3.01 19.30
N GLU A 467 -10.34 3.76 18.27
CA GLU A 467 -11.31 4.40 17.36
C GLU A 467 -12.21 3.36 16.69
N THR A 468 -11.64 2.24 16.25
CA THR A 468 -12.39 1.12 15.65
C THR A 468 -13.42 0.56 16.62
N VAL A 469 -13.02 0.28 17.87
CA VAL A 469 -13.95 -0.22 18.90
C VAL A 469 -15.06 0.79 19.20
N LEU A 470 -14.75 2.09 19.24
CA LEU A 470 -15.74 3.15 19.48
C LEU A 470 -16.66 3.42 18.27
N SER A 471 -16.20 3.09 17.06
CA SER A 471 -16.94 3.32 15.82
C SER A 471 -17.88 2.17 15.45
N ALA A 472 -17.65 0.96 15.96
CA ALA A 472 -18.52 -0.20 15.76
C ALA A 472 -19.87 0.01 16.46
N ARG A 473 -20.98 -0.23 15.75
CA ARG A 473 -22.35 -0.05 16.30
C ARG A 473 -23.10 -1.35 16.57
N ILE A 474 -22.61 -2.47 16.06
CA ILE A 474 -23.24 -3.78 16.23
C ILE A 474 -22.21 -4.84 16.60
N CYS A 475 -21.16 -5.01 15.78
CA CYS A 475 -20.13 -6.00 16.03
C CYS A 475 -18.79 -5.71 15.35
#